data_AF-A0A538SE99-F1
#
_entry.id   AF-A0A538SE99-F1
#
_cell.length_a   1.000
_cell.length_b   1.000
_cell.length_c   1.000
_cell.angle_alpha   90.00
_cell.angle_beta   90.00
_cell.angle_gamma   90.00
#
_symmetry.space_group_name_H-M   'P 1'
#
loop_
_entity.id
_entity.type
_entity.pdbx_description
1 polymer ?
#
loop_
_entity_poly.entity_id
_entity_poly.type
_entity_poly.pdbx_seq_one_letter_code
_entity_poly.pdbx_strand_id
1 'polypeptide(L)'
;MDTSVLDVRGFLREKRDGRTHRPEDIHALVAGYLGGAIPDYQVSAWLMAAFIHGLDEAETDALTLALIRSGRSFDWSDLQRPSADKHSTGGVGDKISLILAPLVAACGVMVPMVSGRGLGHTGGTLDKLESIPGFRTQLTPEALRAQLASLGVAMVGQGPDLAPADGLLYALRDVTSTVEQESFIVSSIVSKKIAEGASAIVYDVKCGNGAFMKERNTASRLARRLVGATRAQGRNAAALITDMSQPLGRAVGNALEVRETVEVLNGRGPDDVRTLTLELAALMLSLSGAEPAPEAMGRARRALESGSAWEKFLAMVEAQGGDVRSVQRADGLPRAPVTVEVRAPRAGRLAAVDTFGLGELVVAMGGGRAAKEDVIDPRVGMIVRRRLGEAVERGEPLAELHLAAEDEAFVARAVACFSIEDREVAPPELVIENFG
;
A
#
# COMPACT_ATOMS: atom_id res chain seq x y z
N MET A 1 -2.00 -38.30 -2.91
CA MET A 1 -3.30 -37.80 -3.42
C MET A 1 -3.24 -37.95 -4.92
N ASP A 2 -4.29 -38.52 -5.51
CA ASP A 2 -4.40 -38.89 -6.91
C ASP A 2 -4.21 -37.64 -7.79
N THR A 3 -3.05 -37.51 -8.43
CA THR A 3 -2.73 -36.41 -9.35
C THR A 3 -3.29 -36.75 -10.73
N SER A 4 -4.61 -36.69 -10.89
CA SER A 4 -5.15 -36.57 -12.24
C SER A 4 -4.62 -35.27 -12.84
N VAL A 5 -3.98 -35.38 -13.99
CA VAL A 5 -3.49 -34.22 -14.76
C VAL A 5 -4.72 -33.38 -15.10
N LEU A 6 -4.75 -32.12 -14.65
CA LEU A 6 -5.83 -31.19 -14.96
C LEU A 6 -6.04 -31.12 -16.48
N ASP A 7 -7.26 -31.38 -16.96
CA ASP A 7 -7.63 -31.05 -18.33
C ASP A 7 -7.74 -29.53 -18.46
N VAL A 8 -6.61 -28.88 -18.74
CA VAL A 8 -6.54 -27.41 -18.84
C VAL A 8 -7.51 -26.89 -19.90
N ARG A 9 -7.73 -27.61 -21.01
CA ARG A 9 -8.66 -27.17 -22.06
C ARG A 9 -10.11 -27.25 -21.58
N GLY A 10 -10.46 -28.29 -20.83
CA GLY A 10 -11.75 -28.43 -20.16
C GLY A 10 -11.97 -27.31 -19.15
N PHE A 11 -11.01 -27.08 -18.26
CA PHE A 11 -11.02 -26.03 -17.25
C PHE A 11 -11.21 -24.64 -17.86
N LEU A 12 -10.42 -24.27 -18.89
CA LEU A 12 -10.59 -22.99 -19.59
C LEU A 12 -11.97 -22.84 -20.22
N ARG A 13 -12.52 -23.92 -20.80
CA ARG A 13 -13.85 -23.92 -21.40
C ARG A 13 -14.94 -23.66 -20.36
N GLU A 14 -14.82 -24.25 -19.17
CA GLU A 14 -15.79 -24.04 -18.08
C GLU A 14 -15.89 -22.56 -17.72
N LYS A 15 -14.76 -21.89 -17.47
CA LYS A 15 -14.80 -20.47 -17.08
C LYS A 15 -15.28 -19.58 -18.21
N ARG A 16 -14.82 -19.84 -19.45
CA ARG A 16 -15.28 -19.14 -20.66
C ARG A 16 -16.79 -19.26 -20.86
N ASP A 17 -17.38 -20.39 -20.45
CA ASP A 17 -18.83 -20.63 -20.55
C ASP A 17 -19.58 -20.14 -19.29
N GLY A 18 -18.93 -19.38 -18.41
CA GLY A 18 -19.51 -18.80 -17.20
C GLY A 18 -19.77 -19.78 -16.06
N ARG A 19 -19.14 -20.96 -16.08
CA ARG A 19 -19.29 -21.98 -15.04
C ARG A 19 -18.29 -21.76 -13.90
N THR A 20 -18.62 -22.33 -12.74
CA THR A 20 -17.76 -22.33 -11.56
C THR A 20 -16.80 -23.52 -11.60
N HIS A 21 -15.60 -23.31 -11.10
CA HIS A 21 -14.60 -24.36 -10.94
C HIS A 21 -14.74 -25.05 -9.60
N ARG A 22 -14.29 -26.31 -9.55
CA ARG A 22 -14.09 -27.00 -8.28
C ARG A 22 -12.79 -26.50 -7.62
N PRO A 23 -12.72 -26.41 -6.29
CA PRO A 23 -11.52 -25.99 -5.58
C PRO A 23 -10.26 -26.80 -5.97
N GLU A 24 -10.43 -28.11 -6.20
CA GLU A 24 -9.32 -29.01 -6.58
C GLU A 24 -8.73 -28.64 -7.94
N ASP A 25 -9.55 -28.18 -8.88
CA ASP A 25 -9.10 -27.78 -10.22
C ASP A 25 -8.33 -26.45 -10.17
N ILE A 26 -8.75 -25.51 -9.31
CA ILE A 26 -8.02 -24.26 -9.06
C ILE A 26 -6.66 -24.55 -8.43
N HIS A 27 -6.62 -25.45 -7.44
CA HIS A 27 -5.36 -25.88 -6.83
C HIS A 27 -4.41 -26.51 -7.87
N ALA A 28 -4.94 -27.37 -8.75
CA ALA A 28 -4.17 -28.01 -9.81
C ALA A 28 -3.67 -26.99 -10.85
N LEU A 29 -4.47 -25.97 -11.20
CA LEU A 29 -4.05 -24.88 -12.07
C LEU A 29 -2.85 -24.12 -11.48
N VAL A 30 -2.97 -23.69 -10.22
CA VAL A 30 -1.92 -22.91 -9.54
C VAL A 30 -0.64 -23.73 -9.39
N ALA A 31 -0.75 -24.99 -8.96
CA ALA A 31 0.41 -25.88 -8.83
C ALA A 31 1.05 -26.18 -10.19
N GLY A 32 0.24 -26.43 -11.23
CA GLY A 32 0.71 -26.66 -12.59
C GLY A 32 1.39 -25.43 -13.20
N TYR A 33 0.90 -24.23 -12.90
CA TYR A 33 1.51 -22.99 -13.34
C TYR A 33 2.85 -22.74 -12.64
N LEU A 34 2.88 -22.84 -11.30
CA LEU A 34 4.11 -22.69 -10.53
C LEU A 34 5.18 -23.71 -10.93
N GLY A 35 4.78 -24.95 -11.23
CA GLY A 35 5.67 -26.01 -11.68
C GLY A 35 6.08 -25.93 -13.16
N GLY A 36 5.60 -24.94 -13.91
CA GLY A 36 5.90 -24.76 -15.33
C GLY A 36 5.21 -25.75 -16.29
N ALA A 37 4.31 -26.60 -15.78
CA ALA A 37 3.55 -27.56 -16.59
C ALA A 37 2.42 -26.88 -17.38
N ILE A 38 1.90 -25.76 -16.89
CA ILE A 38 0.88 -24.95 -17.55
C ILE A 38 1.55 -23.64 -18.02
N PRO A 39 1.65 -23.38 -19.34
CA PRO A 39 2.31 -22.20 -19.86
C PRO A 39 1.47 -20.93 -19.73
N ASP A 40 2.14 -19.77 -19.76
CA ASP A 40 1.53 -18.45 -19.60
C ASP A 40 0.31 -18.22 -20.52
N TYR A 41 0.34 -18.71 -21.76
CA TYR A 41 -0.76 -18.50 -22.71
C TYR A 41 -2.07 -19.20 -22.31
N GLN A 42 -2.00 -20.27 -21.50
CA GLN A 42 -3.21 -20.91 -20.96
C GLN A 42 -3.69 -20.17 -19.72
N VAL A 43 -2.77 -19.76 -18.85
CA VAL A 43 -3.12 -19.00 -17.64
C VAL A 43 -3.68 -17.63 -18.00
N SER A 44 -3.14 -16.94 -19.00
CA SER A 44 -3.67 -15.66 -19.47
C SER A 44 -5.07 -15.79 -20.06
N ALA A 45 -5.34 -16.87 -20.80
CA ALA A 45 -6.68 -17.19 -21.29
C ALA A 45 -7.66 -17.41 -20.13
N TRP A 46 -7.24 -18.10 -19.06
CA TRP A 46 -8.06 -18.27 -17.85
C TRP A 46 -8.28 -16.93 -17.14
N LEU A 47 -7.22 -16.15 -16.94
CA LEU A 47 -7.28 -14.83 -16.30
C LEU A 47 -8.30 -13.94 -16.99
N MET A 48 -8.31 -13.89 -18.32
CA MET A 48 -9.28 -13.12 -19.08
C MET A 48 -10.71 -13.69 -18.97
N ALA A 49 -10.88 -15.01 -19.00
CA ALA A 49 -12.20 -15.62 -18.81
C ALA A 49 -12.78 -15.31 -17.41
N ALA A 50 -11.96 -15.42 -16.36
CA ALA A 50 -12.35 -15.08 -14.99
C ALA A 50 -12.46 -13.56 -14.76
N PHE A 51 -11.77 -12.73 -15.56
CA PHE A 51 -12.02 -11.29 -15.60
C PHE A 51 -13.44 -10.98 -16.06
N ILE A 52 -13.88 -11.63 -17.15
CA ILE A 52 -15.20 -11.40 -17.76
C ILE A 52 -16.33 -12.01 -16.92
N HIS A 53 -16.16 -13.25 -16.45
CA HIS A 53 -17.22 -14.00 -15.76
C HIS A 53 -17.15 -13.92 -14.24
N GLY A 54 -16.06 -13.41 -13.69
CA GLY A 54 -15.81 -13.41 -12.26
C GLY A 54 -15.42 -14.78 -11.70
N LEU A 55 -15.06 -14.73 -10.41
CA LEU A 55 -14.97 -15.91 -9.55
C LEU A 55 -15.93 -15.69 -8.39
N ASP A 56 -16.70 -16.71 -8.03
CA ASP A 56 -17.55 -16.67 -6.84
C ASP A 56 -16.70 -16.71 -5.54
N GLU A 57 -17.36 -16.70 -4.38
CA GLU A 57 -16.69 -16.72 -3.08
C GLU A 57 -15.88 -18.00 -2.86
N ALA A 58 -16.42 -19.17 -3.21
CA ALA A 58 -15.75 -20.45 -3.05
C ALA A 58 -14.53 -20.57 -3.98
N GLU A 59 -14.63 -20.09 -5.21
CA GLU A 59 -13.52 -20.03 -6.16
C GLU A 59 -12.43 -19.06 -5.69
N THR A 60 -12.82 -17.92 -5.11
CA THR A 60 -11.88 -16.94 -4.57
C THR A 60 -11.14 -17.48 -3.35
N ASP A 61 -11.82 -18.17 -2.46
CA ASP A 61 -11.21 -18.82 -1.29
C ASP A 61 -10.27 -19.95 -1.73
N ALA A 62 -10.67 -20.78 -2.70
CA ALA A 62 -9.81 -21.82 -3.26
C ALA A 62 -8.55 -21.24 -3.92
N LEU A 63 -8.69 -20.16 -4.69
CA LEU A 63 -7.54 -19.46 -5.28
C LEU A 63 -6.64 -18.91 -4.17
N THR A 64 -7.21 -18.21 -3.19
CA THR A 64 -6.45 -17.64 -2.06
C THR A 64 -5.66 -18.72 -1.33
N LEU A 65 -6.30 -19.86 -1.03
CA LEU A 65 -5.66 -20.98 -0.34
C LEU A 65 -4.55 -21.62 -1.18
N ALA A 66 -4.74 -21.76 -2.49
CA ALA A 66 -3.69 -22.24 -3.39
C ALA A 66 -2.47 -21.31 -3.40
N LEU A 67 -2.70 -19.99 -3.42
CA LEU A 67 -1.62 -19.00 -3.38
C LEU A 67 -0.88 -19.01 -2.04
N ILE A 68 -1.58 -19.12 -0.91
CA ILE A 68 -0.96 -19.28 0.42
C ILE A 68 -0.06 -20.52 0.44
N ARG A 69 -0.57 -21.65 -0.05
CA ARG A 69 0.14 -22.94 -0.05
C ARG A 69 1.24 -23.04 -1.10
N SER A 70 1.35 -22.07 -2.01
CA SER A 70 2.36 -22.08 -3.07
C SER A 70 3.79 -21.87 -2.56
N GLY A 71 3.95 -21.37 -1.33
CA GLY A 71 5.25 -21.05 -0.75
C GLY A 71 5.33 -21.27 0.75
N ARG A 72 6.29 -20.59 1.37
CA ARG A 72 6.47 -20.57 2.83
C ARG A 72 5.51 -19.58 3.45
N SER A 73 4.96 -19.97 4.60
CA SER A 73 4.25 -19.07 5.52
C SER A 73 5.06 -18.94 6.80
N PHE A 74 5.15 -17.72 7.31
CA PHE A 74 5.74 -17.46 8.61
C PHE A 74 4.75 -17.79 9.73
N ASP A 75 5.29 -18.31 10.83
CA ASP A 75 4.58 -18.46 12.09
C ASP A 75 5.44 -17.81 13.19
N TRP A 76 4.83 -16.87 13.91
CA TRP A 76 5.48 -16.11 14.98
C TRP A 76 4.90 -16.47 16.36
N SER A 77 4.08 -17.51 16.45
CA SER A 77 3.40 -17.90 17.69
C SER A 77 4.38 -18.20 18.84
N ASP A 78 5.58 -18.66 18.53
CA ASP A 78 6.66 -18.93 19.47
C ASP A 78 7.24 -17.66 20.13
N LEU A 79 7.07 -16.48 19.52
CA LEU A 79 7.50 -15.20 20.09
C LEU A 79 6.54 -14.67 21.17
N GLN A 80 5.36 -15.29 21.34
CA GLN A 80 4.38 -14.99 22.40
C GLN A 80 4.02 -13.49 22.51
N ARG A 81 3.93 -12.81 21.37
CA ARG A 81 3.50 -11.40 21.26
C ARG A 81 2.34 -11.28 20.28
N PRO A 82 1.36 -10.39 20.54
CA PRO A 82 0.35 -10.02 19.55
C PRO A 82 1.02 -9.55 18.26
N SER A 83 0.46 -9.89 17.11
CA SER A 83 0.96 -9.41 15.82
C SER A 83 -0.15 -8.83 14.96
N ALA A 84 0.18 -7.73 14.28
CA ALA A 84 -0.73 -7.09 13.34
C ALA A 84 0.04 -6.58 12.13
N ASP A 85 -0.62 -6.55 10.99
CA ASP A 85 -0.12 -5.88 9.81
C ASP A 85 -1.21 -5.00 9.15
N LYS A 86 -0.77 -4.06 8.31
CA LYS A 86 -1.64 -3.18 7.52
C LYS A 86 -1.29 -3.28 6.05
N HIS A 87 -2.32 -3.42 5.22
CA HIS A 87 -2.17 -3.34 3.77
C HIS A 87 -3.03 -2.22 3.21
N SER A 88 -2.45 -1.36 2.36
CA SER A 88 -3.25 -0.43 1.55
C SER A 88 -3.38 -0.94 0.14
N THR A 89 -4.53 -0.68 -0.49
CA THR A 89 -4.72 -0.89 -1.92
C THR A 89 -3.86 0.03 -2.78
N GLY A 90 -3.20 1.05 -2.21
CA GLY A 90 -2.31 1.98 -2.92
C GLY A 90 -2.96 3.33 -3.18
N GLY A 91 -2.16 4.40 -3.06
CA GLY A 91 -2.59 5.77 -3.26
C GLY A 91 -1.41 6.74 -3.36
N VAL A 92 -1.70 7.98 -3.75
CA VAL A 92 -0.71 9.02 -3.99
C VAL A 92 -0.41 9.75 -2.68
N GLY A 93 0.87 9.83 -2.31
CA GLY A 93 1.26 10.37 -1.01
C GLY A 93 0.91 9.44 0.16
N ASP A 94 0.74 8.12 -0.03
CA ASP A 94 0.43 7.23 1.10
C ASP A 94 1.70 6.81 1.87
N LYS A 95 2.12 7.61 2.86
CA LYS A 95 3.27 7.31 3.74
C LYS A 95 2.88 6.65 5.07
N ILE A 96 1.63 6.24 5.22
CA ILE A 96 1.07 5.77 6.50
C ILE A 96 1.90 4.63 7.09
N SER A 97 2.32 3.66 6.27
CA SER A 97 3.07 2.48 6.75
C SER A 97 4.37 2.85 7.49
N LEU A 98 5.07 3.91 7.08
CA LEU A 98 6.33 4.34 7.68
C LEU A 98 6.14 4.87 9.11
N ILE A 99 4.94 5.39 9.42
CA ILE A 99 4.56 5.94 10.72
C ILE A 99 3.87 4.87 11.56
N LEU A 100 2.95 4.13 10.93
CA LEU A 100 2.08 3.15 11.56
C LEU A 100 2.85 1.96 12.14
N ALA A 101 3.81 1.39 11.38
CA ALA A 101 4.57 0.23 11.81
C ALA A 101 5.37 0.48 13.11
N PRO A 102 6.20 1.55 13.22
CA PRO A 102 6.89 1.84 14.47
C PRO A 102 5.95 2.31 15.59
N LEU A 103 4.84 3.00 15.27
CA LEU A 103 3.84 3.39 16.27
C LEU A 103 3.20 2.17 16.94
N VAL A 104 2.72 1.21 16.16
CA VAL A 104 2.08 0.00 16.67
C VAL A 104 3.09 -0.89 17.42
N ALA A 105 4.34 -0.94 16.95
CA ALA A 105 5.41 -1.64 17.64
C ALA A 105 5.86 -0.98 18.95
N ALA A 106 5.81 0.35 19.04
CA ALA A 106 6.01 1.06 20.31
C ALA A 106 4.91 0.73 21.34
N CYS A 107 3.72 0.31 20.88
CA CYS A 107 2.64 -0.16 21.73
C CYS A 107 2.76 -1.64 22.15
N GLY A 108 3.78 -2.37 21.68
CA GLY A 108 4.04 -3.77 22.08
C GLY A 108 3.52 -4.84 21.12
N VAL A 109 2.96 -4.43 19.97
CA VAL A 109 2.50 -5.34 18.92
C VAL A 109 3.60 -5.58 17.90
N MET A 110 3.78 -6.83 17.48
CA MET A 110 4.75 -7.18 16.46
C MET A 110 4.20 -6.87 15.06
N VAL A 111 5.00 -6.19 14.24
CA VAL A 111 4.62 -5.75 12.89
C VAL A 111 5.61 -6.33 11.86
N PRO A 112 5.36 -7.55 11.34
CA PRO A 112 6.18 -8.21 10.33
C PRO A 112 5.82 -7.73 8.91
N MET A 113 5.89 -6.42 8.67
CA MET A 113 5.30 -5.82 7.47
C MET A 113 6.07 -6.17 6.20
N VAL A 114 5.48 -7.00 5.34
CA VAL A 114 5.97 -7.17 3.97
C VAL A 114 5.30 -6.15 3.07
N SER A 115 6.13 -5.34 2.43
CA SER A 115 5.73 -4.20 1.62
C SER A 115 6.08 -4.41 0.14
N GLY A 116 5.37 -3.67 -0.72
CA GLY A 116 5.64 -3.62 -2.15
C GLY A 116 6.53 -2.44 -2.54
N ARG A 117 7.08 -2.54 -3.75
CA ARG A 117 7.60 -1.41 -4.53
C ARG A 117 6.48 -0.78 -5.34
N GLY A 118 6.66 0.46 -5.77
CA GLY A 118 5.72 1.19 -6.60
C GLY A 118 5.78 0.74 -8.06
N LEU A 119 4.60 0.71 -8.70
CA LEU A 119 4.41 0.53 -10.13
C LEU A 119 3.26 1.43 -10.58
N GLY A 120 3.46 2.22 -11.64
CA GLY A 120 2.53 3.26 -12.06
C GLY A 120 2.43 4.44 -11.08
N HIS A 121 1.33 5.20 -11.13
CA HIS A 121 1.10 6.41 -10.32
C HIS A 121 1.21 6.25 -8.79
N THR A 122 1.09 5.04 -8.24
CA THR A 122 1.18 4.83 -6.79
C THR A 122 2.63 4.58 -6.35
N GLY A 123 3.11 5.34 -5.37
CA GLY A 123 4.45 5.16 -4.81
C GLY A 123 4.56 3.91 -3.94
N GLY A 124 5.75 3.31 -3.88
CA GLY A 124 6.04 2.13 -3.06
C GLY A 124 6.59 2.46 -1.69
N THR A 125 6.11 1.77 -0.65
CA THR A 125 6.64 1.90 0.72
C THR A 125 8.14 1.61 0.79
N LEU A 126 8.62 0.60 0.05
CA LEU A 126 10.05 0.24 0.05
C LEU A 126 10.90 1.28 -0.67
N ASP A 127 10.42 1.86 -1.76
CA ASP A 127 11.15 2.88 -2.50
C ASP A 127 11.31 4.16 -1.66
N LYS A 128 10.32 4.48 -0.82
CA LYS A 128 10.42 5.55 0.18
C LYS A 128 11.51 5.24 1.21
N LEU A 129 11.50 4.04 1.79
CA LEU A 129 12.51 3.64 2.78
C LEU A 129 13.94 3.62 2.21
N GLU A 130 14.10 3.23 0.95
CA GLU A 130 15.41 3.23 0.26
C GLU A 130 15.96 4.64 -0.02
N SER A 131 15.14 5.68 0.16
CA SER A 131 15.65 7.06 0.18
C SER A 131 16.47 7.38 1.44
N ILE A 132 16.36 6.55 2.49
CA ILE A 132 17.24 6.61 3.67
C ILE A 132 18.57 5.94 3.31
N PRO A 133 19.70 6.66 3.30
CA PRO A 133 20.99 6.09 2.92
C PRO A 133 21.33 4.83 3.72
N GLY A 134 21.60 3.73 3.01
CA GLY A 134 22.01 2.45 3.61
C GLY A 134 20.86 1.52 4.04
N PHE A 135 19.60 1.98 4.02
CA PHE A 135 18.47 1.16 4.45
C PHE A 135 18.29 -0.07 3.54
N ARG A 136 18.28 -1.26 4.15
CA ARG A 136 18.10 -2.54 3.45
C ARG A 136 16.66 -3.01 3.56
N THR A 137 16.04 -3.23 2.41
CA THR A 137 14.66 -3.73 2.29
C THR A 137 14.58 -5.26 2.17
N GLN A 138 15.72 -5.96 2.14
CA GLN A 138 15.77 -7.42 2.15
C GLN A 138 16.52 -7.92 3.38
N LEU A 139 15.89 -8.86 4.09
CA LEU A 139 16.46 -9.59 5.21
C LEU A 139 16.31 -11.08 4.95
N THR A 140 17.23 -11.90 5.46
CA THR A 140 17.00 -13.35 5.50
C THR A 140 15.88 -13.65 6.50
N PRO A 141 15.19 -14.80 6.39
CA PRO A 141 14.18 -15.22 7.36
C PRO A 141 14.65 -15.17 8.81
N GLU A 142 15.91 -15.58 9.06
CA GLU A 142 16.51 -15.59 10.40
C GLU A 142 16.74 -14.17 10.93
N ALA A 143 17.25 -13.27 10.08
CA ALA A 143 17.45 -11.86 10.42
C ALA A 143 16.11 -11.14 10.67
N LEU A 144 15.11 -11.41 9.85
CA LEU A 144 13.74 -10.91 10.03
C LEU A 144 13.19 -11.37 11.39
N ARG A 145 13.27 -12.67 11.70
CA ARG A 145 12.82 -13.21 12.99
C ARG A 145 13.54 -12.57 14.17
N ALA A 146 14.87 -12.43 14.09
CA ALA A 146 15.67 -11.82 15.15
C ALA A 146 15.31 -10.34 15.39
N GLN A 147 15.08 -9.58 14.31
CA GLN A 147 14.66 -8.18 14.41
C GLN A 147 13.25 -8.05 14.99
N LEU A 148 12.31 -8.91 14.59
CA LEU A 148 10.96 -8.92 15.16
C LEU A 148 10.95 -9.28 16.65
N ALA A 149 11.75 -10.28 17.05
CA ALA A 149 11.89 -10.67 18.46
C ALA A 149 12.47 -9.53 19.32
N SER A 150 13.43 -8.77 18.79
CA SER A 150 14.10 -7.69 19.53
C SER A 150 13.33 -6.37 19.49
N LEU A 151 12.90 -5.91 18.32
CA LEU A 151 12.31 -4.59 18.11
C LEU A 151 10.79 -4.59 18.01
N GLY A 152 10.19 -5.71 17.60
CA GLY A 152 8.76 -5.82 17.29
C GLY A 152 8.37 -5.22 15.93
N VAL A 153 9.33 -4.80 15.09
CA VAL A 153 9.01 -4.22 13.78
C VAL A 153 10.09 -4.52 12.76
N ALA A 154 9.67 -4.84 11.54
CA ALA A 154 10.50 -4.86 10.36
C ALA A 154 9.66 -4.49 9.14
N MET A 155 10.27 -3.81 8.17
CA MET A 155 9.63 -3.49 6.89
C MET A 155 10.51 -4.02 5.76
N VAL A 156 10.07 -5.10 5.12
CA VAL A 156 10.86 -5.84 4.13
C VAL A 156 10.09 -6.04 2.83
N GLY A 157 10.80 -6.31 1.75
CA GLY A 157 10.21 -6.75 0.50
C GLY A 157 9.81 -8.21 0.51
N GLN A 158 9.00 -8.55 -0.48
CA GLN A 158 8.55 -9.92 -0.70
C GLN A 158 9.77 -10.79 -1.04
N GLY A 159 10.01 -11.82 -0.24
CA GLY A 159 10.98 -12.86 -0.56
C GLY A 159 10.44 -13.80 -1.64
N PRO A 160 11.32 -14.50 -2.38
CA PRO A 160 10.91 -15.42 -3.45
C PRO A 160 10.06 -16.59 -2.94
N ASP A 161 10.14 -16.89 -1.65
CA ASP A 161 9.41 -18.00 -1.03
C ASP A 161 7.99 -17.63 -0.56
N LEU A 162 7.64 -16.34 -0.51
CA LEU A 162 6.34 -15.89 0.03
C LEU A 162 5.29 -15.86 -1.09
N ALA A 163 4.36 -16.82 -1.09
CA ALA A 163 3.31 -16.96 -2.09
C ALA A 163 3.81 -16.81 -3.57
N PRO A 164 4.83 -17.58 -4.01
CA PRO A 164 5.47 -17.41 -5.32
C PRO A 164 4.51 -17.51 -6.51
N ALA A 165 3.43 -18.29 -6.40
CA ALA A 165 2.44 -18.36 -7.47
C ALA A 165 1.67 -17.05 -7.65
N ASP A 166 1.48 -16.26 -6.59
CA ASP A 166 0.91 -14.91 -6.70
C ASP A 166 1.85 -13.99 -7.49
N GLY A 167 3.16 -14.08 -7.26
CA GLY A 167 4.15 -13.32 -8.02
C GLY A 167 4.09 -13.59 -9.52
N LEU A 168 3.96 -14.87 -9.92
CA LEU A 168 3.79 -15.26 -11.33
C LEU A 168 2.46 -14.74 -11.90
N LEU A 169 1.34 -14.96 -11.19
CA LEU A 169 0.03 -14.49 -11.63
C LEU A 169 -0.05 -12.97 -11.73
N TYR A 170 0.52 -12.24 -10.78
CA TYR A 170 0.55 -10.78 -10.79
C TYR A 170 1.34 -10.26 -11.99
N ALA A 171 2.54 -10.80 -12.24
CA ALA A 171 3.35 -10.43 -13.40
C ALA A 171 2.61 -10.66 -14.72
N LEU A 172 1.87 -11.77 -14.84
CA LEU A 172 1.06 -12.05 -16.03
C LEU A 172 -0.17 -11.14 -16.13
N ARG A 173 -0.83 -10.83 -15.00
CA ARG A 173 -1.99 -9.92 -14.95
C ARG A 173 -1.65 -8.52 -15.43
N ASP A 174 -0.48 -8.02 -15.02
CA ASP A 174 0.04 -6.70 -15.35
C ASP A 174 0.15 -6.49 -16.87
N VAL A 175 0.64 -7.51 -17.59
CA VAL A 175 0.84 -7.44 -19.05
C VAL A 175 -0.35 -7.98 -19.87
N THR A 176 -1.45 -8.35 -19.23
CA THR A 176 -2.67 -8.88 -19.90
C THR A 176 -3.92 -8.06 -19.60
N SER A 177 -3.79 -6.93 -18.93
CA SER A 177 -4.91 -6.06 -18.52
C SER A 177 -5.96 -6.80 -17.67
N THR A 178 -5.52 -7.69 -16.78
CA THR A 178 -6.40 -8.46 -15.88
C THR A 178 -6.15 -8.16 -14.40
N VAL A 179 -5.47 -7.05 -14.09
CA VAL A 179 -5.21 -6.63 -12.69
C VAL A 179 -6.49 -6.28 -11.95
N GLU A 180 -7.43 -5.57 -12.58
CA GLU A 180 -8.56 -4.92 -11.90
C GLU A 180 -9.69 -5.88 -11.46
N GLN A 181 -9.55 -7.18 -11.72
CA GLN A 181 -10.52 -8.19 -11.29
C GLN A 181 -10.51 -8.34 -9.76
N GLU A 182 -11.67 -8.17 -9.13
CA GLU A 182 -11.80 -8.09 -7.68
C GLU A 182 -11.33 -9.36 -6.94
N SER A 183 -11.69 -10.55 -7.40
CA SER A 183 -11.26 -11.82 -6.81
C SER A 183 -9.74 -12.04 -6.91
N PHE A 184 -9.09 -11.57 -7.97
CA PHE A 184 -7.63 -11.60 -8.10
C PHE A 184 -6.97 -10.60 -7.17
N ILE A 185 -7.55 -9.42 -6.98
CA ILE A 185 -7.07 -8.44 -5.99
C ILE A 185 -7.18 -9.04 -4.59
N VAL A 186 -8.34 -9.60 -4.23
CA VAL A 186 -8.58 -10.21 -2.91
C VAL A 186 -7.62 -11.37 -2.66
N SER A 187 -7.56 -12.35 -3.56
CA SER A 187 -6.69 -13.52 -3.38
C SER A 187 -5.21 -13.16 -3.36
N SER A 188 -4.78 -12.20 -4.18
CA SER A 188 -3.41 -11.70 -4.19
C SER A 188 -3.05 -11.03 -2.87
N ILE A 189 -3.88 -10.12 -2.37
CA ILE A 189 -3.61 -9.38 -1.13
C ILE A 189 -3.67 -10.33 0.07
N VAL A 190 -4.74 -11.09 0.22
CA VAL A 190 -4.97 -11.95 1.38
C VAL A 190 -3.91 -13.04 1.45
N SER A 191 -3.54 -13.68 0.33
CA SER A 191 -2.57 -14.77 0.36
C SER A 191 -1.21 -14.35 0.92
N LYS A 192 -0.69 -13.20 0.49
CA LYS A 192 0.54 -12.62 1.03
C LYS A 192 0.40 -12.30 2.52
N LYS A 193 -0.67 -11.59 2.90
CA LYS A 193 -0.86 -11.16 4.30
C LYS A 193 -1.04 -12.33 5.27
N ILE A 194 -1.67 -13.41 4.83
CA ILE A 194 -1.75 -14.65 5.62
C ILE A 194 -0.39 -15.33 5.71
N ALA A 195 0.36 -15.40 4.60
CA ALA A 195 1.70 -16.00 4.58
C ALA A 195 2.72 -15.21 5.42
N GLU A 196 2.49 -13.92 5.67
CA GLU A 196 3.30 -13.08 6.57
C GLU A 196 3.17 -13.46 8.06
N GLY A 197 2.14 -14.23 8.42
CA GLY A 197 1.99 -14.78 9.78
C GLY A 197 1.39 -13.82 10.81
N ALA A 198 0.95 -12.62 10.43
CA ALA A 198 0.27 -11.70 11.34
C ALA A 198 -1.08 -12.25 11.82
N SER A 199 -1.37 -12.10 13.11
CA SER A 199 -2.64 -12.56 13.70
C SER A 199 -3.85 -11.67 13.37
N ALA A 200 -3.59 -10.39 13.09
CA ALA A 200 -4.58 -9.40 12.72
C ALA A 200 -4.15 -8.61 11.48
N ILE A 201 -5.08 -8.31 10.59
CA ILE A 201 -4.80 -7.54 9.37
C ILE A 201 -5.80 -6.39 9.24
N VAL A 202 -5.30 -5.18 9.05
CA VAL A 202 -6.12 -4.00 8.77
C VAL A 202 -5.93 -3.57 7.32
N TYR A 203 -7.03 -3.42 6.60
CA TYR A 203 -7.03 -2.97 5.21
C TYR A 203 -7.36 -1.48 5.11
N ASP A 204 -6.55 -0.76 4.36
CA ASP A 204 -6.74 0.65 4.03
C ASP A 204 -7.10 0.76 2.55
N VAL A 205 -8.41 0.67 2.28
CA VAL A 205 -8.98 0.63 0.94
C VAL A 205 -9.19 2.06 0.47
N LYS A 206 -8.33 2.51 -0.45
CA LYS A 206 -8.41 3.86 -1.00
C LYS A 206 -9.61 4.01 -1.93
N CYS A 207 -10.30 5.14 -1.85
CA CYS A 207 -11.44 5.48 -2.69
C CYS A 207 -11.28 6.89 -3.27
N GLY A 208 -11.46 7.04 -4.58
CA GLY A 208 -11.41 8.34 -5.27
C GLY A 208 -10.52 8.34 -6.51
N ASN A 209 -10.30 9.51 -7.10
CA ASN A 209 -9.62 9.61 -8.39
C ASN A 209 -8.15 9.19 -8.36
N GLY A 210 -7.46 9.22 -7.22
CA GLY A 210 -6.09 8.73 -7.03
C GLY A 210 -5.97 7.28 -6.54
N ALA A 211 -7.08 6.56 -6.40
CA ALA A 211 -7.11 5.16 -5.97
C ALA A 211 -7.37 4.20 -7.14
N PHE A 212 -7.13 2.90 -6.94
CA PHE A 212 -7.64 1.89 -7.88
C PHE A 212 -9.17 1.87 -7.92
N MET A 213 -9.82 1.95 -6.74
CA MET A 213 -11.27 1.97 -6.64
C MET A 213 -11.77 3.42 -6.69
N LYS A 214 -12.37 3.82 -7.81
CA LYS A 214 -12.88 5.21 -7.98
C LYS A 214 -14.18 5.45 -7.21
N GLU A 215 -15.05 4.44 -7.20
CA GLU A 215 -16.41 4.51 -6.68
C GLU A 215 -16.52 3.89 -5.28
N ARG A 216 -17.25 4.57 -4.38
CA ARG A 216 -17.47 4.11 -3.00
C ARG A 216 -18.02 2.69 -2.94
N ASN A 217 -19.04 2.37 -3.75
CA ASN A 217 -19.68 1.06 -3.70
C ASN A 217 -18.70 -0.08 -4.06
N THR A 218 -17.81 0.16 -5.03
CA THR A 218 -16.76 -0.79 -5.40
C THR A 218 -15.74 -0.94 -4.28
N ALA A 219 -15.31 0.17 -3.66
CA ALA A 219 -14.42 0.14 -2.50
C ALA A 219 -15.03 -0.62 -1.31
N SER A 220 -16.31 -0.39 -0.99
CA SER A 220 -17.05 -1.11 0.07
C SER A 220 -17.17 -2.60 -0.22
N ARG A 221 -17.41 -2.97 -1.48
CA ARG A 221 -17.45 -4.39 -1.87
C ARG A 221 -16.09 -5.06 -1.70
N LEU A 222 -15.01 -4.43 -2.17
CA LEU A 222 -13.65 -4.93 -1.99
C LEU A 222 -13.28 -5.06 -0.50
N ALA A 223 -13.58 -4.05 0.32
CA ALA A 223 -13.32 -4.06 1.76
C ALA A 223 -14.01 -5.26 2.46
N ARG A 224 -15.30 -5.49 2.18
CA ARG A 224 -16.04 -6.65 2.73
C ARG A 224 -15.40 -7.98 2.34
N ARG A 225 -14.98 -8.12 1.08
CA ARG A 225 -14.36 -9.36 0.59
C ARG A 225 -12.98 -9.60 1.18
N LEU A 226 -12.15 -8.57 1.31
CA LEU A 226 -10.85 -8.68 1.99
C LEU A 226 -11.02 -9.13 3.44
N VAL A 227 -11.95 -8.52 4.18
CA VAL A 227 -12.26 -8.88 5.56
C VAL A 227 -12.82 -10.31 5.65
N GLY A 228 -13.78 -10.66 4.79
CA GLY A 228 -14.40 -11.99 4.75
C GLY A 228 -13.40 -13.10 4.47
N ALA A 229 -12.63 -12.98 3.38
CA ALA A 229 -11.61 -13.96 3.00
C ALA A 229 -10.53 -14.12 4.08
N THR A 230 -10.11 -13.03 4.73
CA THR A 230 -9.12 -13.09 5.82
C THR A 230 -9.66 -13.80 7.06
N ARG A 231 -10.92 -13.53 7.43
CA ARG A 231 -11.61 -14.21 8.55
C ARG A 231 -11.84 -15.69 8.24
N ALA A 232 -12.13 -16.04 6.98
CA ALA A 232 -12.23 -17.43 6.53
C ALA A 232 -10.91 -18.21 6.69
N GLN A 233 -9.75 -17.53 6.62
CA GLN A 233 -8.43 -18.09 6.93
C GLN A 233 -8.08 -18.07 8.43
N GLY A 234 -9.04 -17.75 9.30
CA GLY A 234 -8.87 -17.78 10.76
C GLY A 234 -8.08 -16.61 11.34
N ARG A 235 -7.99 -15.47 10.64
CA ARG A 235 -7.33 -14.25 11.13
C ARG A 235 -8.32 -13.14 11.44
N ASN A 236 -7.99 -12.29 12.41
CA ASN A 236 -8.77 -11.10 12.68
C ASN A 236 -8.57 -10.08 11.58
N ALA A 237 -9.64 -9.41 11.14
CA ALA A 237 -9.54 -8.42 10.08
C ALA A 237 -10.54 -7.29 10.25
N ALA A 238 -10.12 -6.09 9.84
CA ALA A 238 -10.96 -4.93 9.60
C ALA A 238 -10.50 -4.18 8.35
N ALA A 239 -11.34 -3.27 7.86
CA ALA A 239 -10.98 -2.36 6.78
C ALA A 239 -11.51 -0.95 7.03
N LEU A 240 -10.76 0.07 6.61
CA LEU A 240 -11.24 1.43 6.44
C LEU A 240 -11.31 1.75 4.95
N ILE A 241 -12.38 2.41 4.51
CA ILE A 241 -12.39 3.11 3.23
C ILE A 241 -11.90 4.53 3.49
N THR A 242 -10.85 4.94 2.79
CA THR A 242 -10.22 6.25 3.01
C THR A 242 -10.15 7.07 1.73
N ASP A 243 -10.31 8.38 1.86
CA ASP A 243 -10.29 9.31 0.73
C ASP A 243 -8.94 9.33 0.01
N MET A 244 -9.01 9.41 -1.30
CA MET A 244 -7.89 9.59 -2.23
C MET A 244 -8.29 10.50 -3.40
N SER A 245 -9.20 11.44 -3.14
CA SER A 245 -9.58 12.51 -4.09
C SER A 245 -8.54 13.64 -4.17
N GLN A 246 -7.62 13.68 -3.22
CA GLN A 246 -6.40 14.47 -3.20
C GLN A 246 -5.26 13.61 -2.61
N PRO A 247 -3.97 13.95 -2.87
CA PRO A 247 -2.87 13.25 -2.22
C PRO A 247 -2.98 13.27 -0.69
N LEU A 248 -2.65 12.16 -0.04
CA LEU A 248 -2.62 12.10 1.42
C LEU A 248 -1.40 12.89 1.95
N GLY A 249 -1.62 13.76 2.93
CA GLY A 249 -0.60 14.71 3.39
C GLY A 249 -0.20 15.73 2.33
N ARG A 250 1.02 16.27 2.41
CA ARG A 250 1.50 17.29 1.45
C ARG A 250 2.56 16.73 0.53
N ALA A 251 3.43 15.86 1.02
CA ALA A 251 4.50 15.29 0.24
C ALA A 251 4.04 14.12 -0.65
N VAL A 252 4.44 14.15 -1.92
CA VAL A 252 4.31 13.03 -2.87
C VAL A 252 5.68 12.76 -3.49
N GLY A 253 6.19 11.53 -3.33
CA GLY A 253 7.51 11.12 -3.79
C GLY A 253 8.16 10.12 -2.83
N ASN A 254 9.49 10.10 -2.78
CA ASN A 254 10.22 9.15 -1.92
C ASN A 254 10.83 9.85 -0.70
N ALA A 255 11.94 10.58 -0.89
CA ALA A 255 12.61 11.30 0.21
C ALA A 255 11.72 12.37 0.85
N LEU A 256 10.86 13.01 0.05
CA LEU A 256 9.88 13.99 0.54
C LEU A 256 8.87 13.35 1.49
N GLU A 257 8.39 12.15 1.18
CA GLU A 257 7.45 11.43 2.04
C GLU A 257 8.12 10.94 3.32
N VAL A 258 9.39 10.51 3.27
CA VAL A 258 10.15 10.20 4.49
C VAL A 258 10.33 11.44 5.37
N ARG A 259 10.55 12.63 4.79
CA ARG A 259 10.60 13.88 5.60
C ARG A 259 9.27 14.15 6.29
N GLU A 260 8.15 14.02 5.59
CA GLU A 260 6.83 14.22 6.19
C GLU A 260 6.51 13.16 7.27
N THR A 261 6.96 11.91 7.08
CA THR A 261 6.95 10.87 8.13
C THR A 261 7.71 11.33 9.38
N VAL A 262 8.93 11.87 9.22
CA VAL A 262 9.72 12.39 10.34
C VAL A 262 8.98 13.52 11.06
N GLU A 263 8.36 14.44 10.32
CA GLU A 263 7.55 15.51 10.90
C GLU A 263 6.42 14.96 11.77
N VAL A 264 5.64 14.00 11.25
CA VAL A 264 4.53 13.37 11.99
C VAL A 264 5.00 12.64 13.24
N LEU A 265 6.07 11.85 13.14
CA LEU A 265 6.65 11.14 14.29
C LEU A 265 7.20 12.09 15.38
N ASN A 266 7.53 13.33 15.02
CA ASN A 266 7.99 14.37 15.94
C ASN A 266 6.87 15.35 16.32
N GLY A 267 5.60 14.94 16.21
CA GLY A 267 4.43 15.72 16.67
C GLY A 267 4.06 16.90 15.78
N ARG A 268 4.59 16.96 14.55
CA ARG A 268 4.29 17.96 13.52
C ARG A 268 3.56 17.28 12.34
N GLY A 269 3.63 17.87 11.15
CA GLY A 269 3.12 17.28 9.92
C GLY A 269 1.60 17.43 9.71
N PRO A 270 1.07 16.88 8.61
CA PRO A 270 -0.34 17.04 8.23
C PRO A 270 -1.32 16.29 9.13
N ASP A 271 -2.44 16.94 9.46
CA ASP A 271 -3.48 16.38 10.33
C ASP A 271 -4.18 15.15 9.75
N ASP A 272 -4.33 15.06 8.42
CA ASP A 272 -4.93 13.92 7.75
C ASP A 272 -4.06 12.66 7.87
N VAL A 273 -2.74 12.80 7.67
CA VAL A 273 -1.77 11.72 7.88
C VAL A 273 -1.79 11.25 9.34
N ARG A 274 -1.76 12.19 10.30
CA ARG A 274 -1.80 11.86 11.73
C ARG A 274 -3.10 11.16 12.11
N THR A 275 -4.25 11.68 11.69
CA THR A 275 -5.57 11.13 12.01
C THR A 275 -5.71 9.72 11.47
N LEU A 276 -5.41 9.52 10.17
CA LEU A 276 -5.52 8.18 9.58
C LEU A 276 -4.55 7.18 10.21
N THR A 277 -3.33 7.60 10.55
CA THR A 277 -2.37 6.73 11.25
C THR A 277 -2.95 6.26 12.60
N LEU A 278 -3.56 7.16 13.37
CA LEU A 278 -4.12 6.83 14.68
C LEU A 278 -5.34 5.90 14.57
N GLU A 279 -6.23 6.13 13.61
CA GLU A 279 -7.39 5.25 13.35
C GLU A 279 -6.96 3.82 13.01
N LEU A 280 -5.99 3.68 12.09
CA LEU A 280 -5.46 2.38 11.70
C LEU A 280 -4.69 1.72 12.85
N ALA A 281 -3.93 2.48 13.63
CA ALA A 281 -3.22 1.96 14.80
C ALA A 281 -4.20 1.43 15.84
N ALA A 282 -5.28 2.16 16.14
CA ALA A 282 -6.31 1.73 17.08
C ALA A 282 -6.95 0.39 16.66
N LEU A 283 -7.24 0.22 15.36
CA LEU A 283 -7.73 -1.06 14.83
C LEU A 283 -6.69 -2.18 15.00
N MET A 284 -5.42 -1.93 14.67
CA MET A 284 -4.36 -2.95 14.82
C MET A 284 -4.17 -3.38 16.28
N LEU A 285 -4.19 -2.45 17.22
CA LEU A 285 -4.07 -2.74 18.66
C LEU A 285 -5.27 -3.56 19.17
N SER A 286 -6.48 -3.18 18.77
CA SER A 286 -7.71 -3.87 19.12
C SER A 286 -7.76 -5.30 18.57
N LEU A 287 -7.56 -5.46 17.26
CA LEU A 287 -7.70 -6.75 16.58
C LEU A 287 -6.60 -7.74 16.93
N SER A 288 -5.41 -7.27 17.28
CA SER A 288 -4.33 -8.14 17.77
C SER A 288 -4.57 -8.60 19.21
N GLY A 289 -5.54 -8.02 19.92
CA GLY A 289 -5.80 -8.30 21.34
C GLY A 289 -4.80 -7.64 22.29
N ALA A 290 -3.98 -6.71 21.81
CA ALA A 290 -3.00 -6.00 22.63
C ALA A 290 -3.63 -4.92 23.50
N GLU A 291 -4.78 -4.38 23.08
CA GLU A 291 -5.50 -3.34 23.81
C GLU A 291 -7.02 -3.49 23.55
N PRO A 292 -7.91 -3.29 24.54
CA PRO A 292 -9.35 -3.24 24.27
C PRO A 292 -9.71 -2.06 23.34
N ALA A 293 -10.72 -2.24 22.49
CA ALA A 293 -11.14 -1.23 21.52
C ALA A 293 -11.36 0.19 22.10
N PRO A 294 -12.01 0.37 23.27
CA PRO A 294 -12.19 1.70 23.87
C PRO A 294 -10.88 2.39 24.29
N GLU A 295 -9.81 1.63 24.54
CA GLU A 295 -8.53 2.14 25.04
C GLU A 295 -7.48 2.29 23.93
N ALA A 296 -7.64 1.55 22.82
CA ALA A 296 -6.70 1.47 21.71
C ALA A 296 -6.32 2.84 21.11
N MET A 297 -7.29 3.71 20.87
CA MET A 297 -7.04 5.07 20.37
C MET A 297 -6.21 5.90 21.34
N GLY A 298 -6.51 5.82 22.64
CA GLY A 298 -5.75 6.51 23.69
C GLY A 298 -4.31 6.00 23.78
N ARG A 299 -4.11 4.68 23.65
CA ARG A 299 -2.79 4.05 23.65
C ARG A 299 -1.96 4.49 22.44
N ALA A 300 -2.53 4.44 21.23
CA ALA A 300 -1.86 4.91 20.01
C ALA A 300 -1.48 6.39 20.10
N ARG A 301 -2.38 7.25 20.57
CA ARG A 301 -2.11 8.69 20.73
C ARG A 301 -0.94 8.94 21.69
N ARG A 302 -0.94 8.28 22.85
CA ARG A 302 0.14 8.41 23.84
C ARG A 302 1.50 8.00 23.27
N ALA A 303 1.57 6.91 22.51
CA ALA A 303 2.82 6.42 21.92
C ALA A 303 3.38 7.35 20.83
N LEU A 304 2.51 8.05 20.10
CA LEU A 304 2.93 9.09 19.16
C LEU A 304 3.42 10.36 19.89
N GLU A 305 2.66 10.81 20.89
CA GLU A 305 2.96 12.05 21.64
C GLU A 305 4.17 11.93 22.57
N SER A 306 4.46 10.75 23.11
CA SER A 306 5.62 10.49 23.97
C SER A 306 6.94 10.43 23.21
N GLY A 307 6.92 10.37 21.87
CA GLY A 307 8.10 10.13 21.05
C GLY A 307 8.51 8.65 20.96
N SER A 308 7.78 7.72 21.60
CA SER A 308 8.12 6.29 21.55
C SER A 308 8.02 5.71 20.14
N ALA A 309 7.07 6.20 19.32
CA ALA A 309 7.00 5.85 17.90
C ALA A 309 8.25 6.32 17.12
N TRP A 310 8.76 7.52 17.42
CA TRP A 310 9.97 8.05 16.81
C TRP A 310 11.21 7.21 17.18
N GLU A 311 11.39 6.90 18.47
CA GLU A 311 12.47 6.03 18.94
C GLU A 311 12.42 4.65 18.26
N LYS A 312 11.21 4.09 18.11
CA LYS A 312 11.02 2.80 17.43
C LYS A 312 11.35 2.87 15.93
N PHE A 313 11.01 3.98 15.26
CA PHE A 313 11.38 4.23 13.88
C PHE A 313 12.90 4.30 13.72
N LEU A 314 13.61 5.04 14.59
CA LEU A 314 15.07 5.13 14.55
C LEU A 314 15.73 3.76 14.75
N ALA A 315 15.25 2.97 15.71
CA ALA A 315 15.76 1.61 15.97
C ALA A 315 15.57 0.69 14.76
N MET A 316 14.43 0.79 14.06
CA MET A 316 14.18 0.04 12.82
C MET A 316 15.13 0.47 11.70
N VAL A 317 15.32 1.78 11.51
CA VAL A 317 16.25 2.34 10.52
C VAL A 317 17.66 1.81 10.77
N GLU A 318 18.14 1.87 12.01
CA GLU A 318 19.46 1.37 12.40
C GLU A 318 19.61 -0.14 12.16
N ALA A 319 18.64 -0.95 12.60
CA ALA A 319 18.68 -2.40 12.46
C ALA A 319 18.70 -2.85 10.98
N GLN A 320 18.01 -2.11 10.12
CA GLN A 320 18.03 -2.35 8.67
C GLN A 320 19.17 -1.64 7.95
N GLY A 321 20.13 -1.05 8.68
CA GLY A 321 21.38 -0.49 8.14
C GLY A 321 21.28 0.93 7.59
N GLY A 322 20.15 1.60 7.77
CA GLY A 322 19.98 2.99 7.38
C GLY A 322 20.71 3.96 8.30
N ASP A 323 21.16 5.09 7.76
CA ASP A 323 21.80 6.16 8.52
C ASP A 323 20.77 6.94 9.34
N VAL A 324 20.67 6.64 10.62
CA VAL A 324 19.81 7.36 11.58
C VAL A 324 20.04 8.88 11.55
N ARG A 325 21.28 9.33 11.31
CA ARG A 325 21.59 10.78 11.27
C ARG A 325 20.93 11.45 10.08
N SER A 326 20.66 10.73 8.98
CA SER A 326 20.04 11.29 7.79
C SER A 326 18.59 11.70 8.04
N VAL A 327 17.87 10.97 8.88
CA VAL A 327 16.47 11.25 9.24
C VAL A 327 16.34 12.21 10.42
N GLN A 328 17.39 12.36 11.24
CA GLN A 328 17.43 13.33 12.34
C GLN A 328 17.77 14.76 11.87
N ARG A 329 18.51 14.88 10.76
CA ARG A 329 18.91 16.17 10.20
C ARG A 329 17.90 16.65 9.16
N ALA A 330 17.60 17.96 9.17
CA ALA A 330 16.71 18.56 8.18
C ALA A 330 17.22 18.37 6.73
N ASP A 331 18.54 18.32 6.54
CA ASP A 331 19.23 18.20 5.25
C ASP A 331 19.81 16.80 4.97
N GLY A 332 19.53 15.81 5.82
CA GLY A 332 20.18 14.50 5.73
C GLY A 332 19.64 13.58 4.63
N LEU A 333 18.39 13.76 4.22
CA LEU A 333 17.76 12.98 3.14
C LEU A 333 18.02 13.59 1.75
N PRO A 334 18.04 12.78 0.66
CA PRO A 334 18.29 13.25 -0.70
C PRO A 334 17.41 14.43 -1.13
N ARG A 335 18.00 15.45 -1.77
CA ARG A 335 17.31 16.67 -2.24
C ARG A 335 17.47 16.85 -3.74
N ALA A 336 16.39 17.26 -4.39
CA ALA A 336 16.45 17.67 -5.78
C ALA A 336 17.24 18.99 -5.90
N PRO A 337 18.02 19.17 -6.97
CA PRO A 337 18.77 20.40 -7.20
C PRO A 337 17.89 21.59 -7.60
N VAL A 338 16.70 21.33 -8.13
CA VAL A 338 15.77 22.35 -8.64
C VAL A 338 14.44 22.24 -7.91
N THR A 339 13.90 23.40 -7.52
CA THR A 339 12.57 23.53 -6.94
C THR A 339 11.79 24.60 -7.71
N VAL A 340 10.59 24.29 -8.18
CA VAL A 340 9.75 25.21 -8.96
C VAL A 340 8.34 25.28 -8.40
N GLU A 341 7.83 26.50 -8.19
CA GLU A 341 6.46 26.69 -7.72
C GLU A 341 5.43 26.54 -8.85
N VAL A 342 4.36 25.83 -8.55
CA VAL A 342 3.15 25.73 -9.37
C VAL A 342 2.17 26.76 -8.84
N ARG A 343 1.95 27.84 -9.59
CA ARG A 343 1.14 28.98 -9.14
C ARG A 343 -0.28 28.93 -9.69
N ALA A 344 -1.24 29.40 -8.90
CA ALA A 344 -2.65 29.44 -9.26
C ALA A 344 -2.89 30.42 -10.44
N PRO A 345 -3.49 29.97 -11.56
CA PRO A 345 -3.72 30.84 -12.71
C PRO A 345 -4.81 31.91 -12.46
N ARG A 346 -5.66 31.70 -11.45
CA ARG A 346 -6.77 32.57 -11.07
C ARG A 346 -7.07 32.42 -9.58
N ALA A 347 -7.81 33.38 -9.02
CA ALA A 347 -8.36 33.27 -7.67
C ALA A 347 -9.60 32.36 -7.64
N GLY A 348 -9.96 31.87 -6.45
CA GLY A 348 -11.16 31.07 -6.20
C GLY A 348 -10.94 30.07 -5.05
N ARG A 349 -11.62 28.92 -5.10
CA ARG A 349 -11.44 27.81 -4.17
C ARG A 349 -11.00 26.56 -4.92
N LEU A 350 -10.09 25.79 -4.34
CA LEU A 350 -9.62 24.54 -4.94
C LEU A 350 -10.74 23.49 -4.89
N ALA A 351 -11.31 23.18 -6.06
CA ALA A 351 -12.52 22.37 -6.20
C ALA A 351 -12.24 20.91 -6.57
N ALA A 352 -11.17 20.65 -7.32
CA ALA A 352 -10.73 19.29 -7.61
C ALA A 352 -9.20 19.24 -7.76
N VAL A 353 -8.63 18.08 -7.45
CA VAL A 353 -7.24 17.75 -7.67
C VAL A 353 -7.21 16.44 -8.46
N ASP A 354 -6.59 16.43 -9.65
CA ASP A 354 -6.33 15.20 -10.39
C ASP A 354 -5.18 14.43 -9.72
N THR A 355 -5.51 13.69 -8.67
CA THR A 355 -4.55 12.94 -7.85
C THR A 355 -3.82 11.89 -8.68
N PHE A 356 -4.51 11.23 -9.61
CA PHE A 356 -3.89 10.28 -10.53
C PHE A 356 -2.87 10.99 -11.43
N GLY A 357 -3.25 12.11 -12.04
CA GLY A 357 -2.36 12.93 -12.86
C GLY A 357 -1.13 13.43 -12.10
N LEU A 358 -1.28 13.79 -10.82
CA LEU A 358 -0.14 14.14 -9.96
C LEU A 358 0.80 12.95 -9.71
N GLY A 359 0.26 11.75 -9.47
CA GLY A 359 1.05 10.53 -9.33
C GLY A 359 1.83 10.19 -10.61
N GLU A 360 1.16 10.23 -11.77
CA GLU A 360 1.78 10.04 -13.09
C GLU A 360 2.84 11.11 -13.40
N LEU A 361 2.64 12.34 -12.91
CA LEU A 361 3.66 13.38 -13.01
C LEU A 361 4.91 13.02 -12.20
N VAL A 362 4.76 12.49 -10.98
CA VAL A 362 5.92 12.00 -10.19
C VAL A 362 6.66 10.88 -10.89
N VAL A 363 5.94 9.93 -11.50
CA VAL A 363 6.56 8.87 -12.33
C VAL A 363 7.34 9.50 -13.49
N ALA A 364 6.74 10.43 -14.22
CA ALA A 364 7.41 11.11 -15.35
C ALA A 364 8.63 11.95 -14.93
N MET A 365 8.63 12.49 -13.71
CA MET A 365 9.79 13.19 -13.13
C MET A 365 10.94 12.23 -12.72
N GLY A 366 10.70 10.92 -12.73
CA GLY A 366 11.66 9.88 -12.32
C GLY A 366 11.48 9.38 -10.87
N GLY A 367 10.44 9.83 -10.17
CA GLY A 367 10.15 9.46 -8.78
C GLY A 367 9.40 8.13 -8.61
N GLY A 368 9.05 7.47 -9.71
CA GLY A 368 8.36 6.19 -9.73
C GLY A 368 8.77 5.35 -10.94
N ARG A 369 8.19 4.15 -11.07
CA ARG A 369 8.50 3.20 -12.15
C ARG A 369 7.37 3.13 -13.16
N ALA A 370 7.72 3.21 -14.44
CA ALA A 370 6.82 2.84 -15.54
C ALA A 370 6.97 1.34 -15.85
N ALA A 371 8.20 0.82 -15.80
CA ALA A 371 8.54 -0.59 -15.87
C ALA A 371 9.27 -1.05 -14.60
N LYS A 372 9.15 -2.33 -14.24
CA LYS A 372 9.67 -2.91 -12.98
C LYS A 372 11.18 -2.68 -12.78
N GLU A 373 11.94 -2.56 -13.85
CA GLU A 373 13.39 -2.44 -13.89
C GLU A 373 13.87 -0.98 -13.87
N ASP A 374 12.95 -0.02 -13.93
CA ASP A 374 13.29 1.40 -13.89
C ASP A 374 13.96 1.79 -12.57
N VAL A 375 14.97 2.65 -12.68
CA VAL A 375 15.67 3.24 -11.53
C VAL A 375 14.93 4.50 -11.10
N ILE A 376 14.62 4.59 -9.82
CA ILE A 376 13.96 5.75 -9.22
C ILE A 376 15.00 6.79 -8.81
N ASP A 377 14.73 8.06 -9.10
CA ASP A 377 15.36 9.19 -8.43
C ASP A 377 14.58 9.50 -7.13
N PRO A 378 15.10 9.19 -5.93
CA PRO A 378 14.37 9.41 -4.69
C PRO A 378 14.23 10.89 -4.32
N ARG A 379 14.94 11.78 -5.02
CA ARG A 379 15.01 13.22 -4.74
C ARG A 379 13.81 13.99 -5.30
N VAL A 380 13.23 13.51 -6.40
CA VAL A 380 12.17 14.21 -7.14
C VAL A 380 10.79 13.91 -6.54
N GLY A 381 9.83 14.78 -6.85
CA GLY A 381 8.45 14.68 -6.37
C GLY A 381 7.81 16.05 -6.25
N MET A 382 6.83 16.18 -5.36
CA MET A 382 6.17 17.46 -5.12
C MET A 382 5.69 17.62 -3.68
N ILE A 383 5.55 18.88 -3.26
CA ILE A 383 4.85 19.27 -2.04
C ILE A 383 3.58 20.02 -2.43
N VAL A 384 2.42 19.45 -2.13
CA VAL A 384 1.11 20.06 -2.33
C VAL A 384 0.85 21.10 -1.24
N ARG A 385 0.67 22.36 -1.63
CA ARG A 385 0.53 23.50 -0.72
C ARG A 385 -0.93 23.82 -0.38
N ARG A 386 -1.85 23.55 -1.30
CA ARG A 386 -3.29 23.78 -1.14
C ARG A 386 -4.10 22.50 -1.13
N ARG A 387 -5.13 22.45 -0.27
CA ARG A 387 -6.03 21.30 -0.09
C ARG A 387 -7.40 21.59 -0.69
N LEU A 388 -8.14 20.53 -1.01
CA LEU A 388 -9.53 20.65 -1.49
C LEU A 388 -10.37 21.46 -0.51
N GLY A 389 -11.11 22.42 -1.05
CA GLY A 389 -11.93 23.34 -0.29
C GLY A 389 -11.17 24.53 0.31
N GLU A 390 -9.86 24.71 0.09
CA GLU A 390 -9.15 25.93 0.49
C GLU A 390 -9.33 27.05 -0.55
N ALA A 391 -9.37 28.30 -0.07
CA ALA A 391 -9.31 29.48 -0.94
C ALA A 391 -7.87 29.71 -1.45
N VAL A 392 -7.74 30.25 -2.64
CA VAL A 392 -6.46 30.57 -3.27
C VAL A 392 -6.58 31.85 -4.09
N GLU A 393 -5.58 32.72 -4.00
CA GLU A 393 -5.48 33.92 -4.82
C GLU A 393 -4.68 33.66 -6.10
N ARG A 394 -4.89 34.49 -7.14
CA ARG A 394 -4.10 34.39 -8.37
C ARG A 394 -2.61 34.58 -8.05
N GLY A 395 -1.79 33.63 -8.51
CA GLY A 395 -0.34 33.65 -8.31
C GLY A 395 0.12 32.98 -7.01
N GLU A 396 -0.77 32.59 -6.10
CA GLU A 396 -0.38 31.81 -4.92
C GLU A 396 0.06 30.39 -5.27
N PRO A 397 0.97 29.79 -4.49
CA PRO A 397 1.46 28.44 -4.76
C PRO A 397 0.38 27.38 -4.45
N LEU A 398 0.07 26.57 -5.46
CA LEU A 398 -0.75 25.35 -5.36
C LEU A 398 0.10 24.15 -4.93
N ALA A 399 1.30 24.06 -5.49
CA ALA A 399 2.28 23.01 -5.21
C ALA A 399 3.70 23.52 -5.47
N GLU A 400 4.68 22.73 -5.06
CA GLU A 400 6.10 22.94 -5.30
C GLU A 400 6.68 21.65 -5.89
N LEU A 401 7.23 21.72 -7.10
CA LEU A 401 7.89 20.59 -7.76
C LEU A 401 9.35 20.52 -7.35
N HIS A 402 9.84 19.32 -7.07
CA HIS A 402 11.24 19.00 -6.83
C HIS A 402 11.77 18.21 -8.02
N LEU A 403 12.70 18.78 -8.78
CA LEU A 403 13.09 18.30 -10.11
C LEU A 403 14.60 18.05 -10.22
N ALA A 404 14.98 17.09 -11.04
CA ALA A 404 16.37 16.85 -11.39
C ALA A 404 16.97 17.99 -12.25
N ALA A 405 16.14 18.64 -13.07
CA ALA A 405 16.45 19.81 -13.88
C ALA A 405 15.17 20.63 -14.12
N GLU A 406 15.29 21.90 -14.51
CA GLU A 406 14.12 22.72 -14.87
C GLU A 406 13.38 22.14 -16.08
N ASP A 407 12.04 22.08 -15.99
CA ASP A 407 11.16 21.62 -17.05
C ASP A 407 9.80 22.32 -16.95
N GLU A 408 9.54 23.25 -17.88
CA GLU A 408 8.28 24.01 -17.92
C GLU A 408 7.07 23.13 -18.27
N ALA A 409 7.27 22.01 -18.99
CA ALA A 409 6.18 21.10 -19.33
C ALA A 409 5.66 20.38 -18.08
N PHE A 410 6.53 20.04 -17.12
CA PHE A 410 6.08 19.51 -15.82
C PHE A 410 5.29 20.53 -15.02
N VAL A 411 5.68 21.81 -15.04
CA VAL A 411 4.92 22.88 -14.38
C VAL A 411 3.53 23.02 -15.00
N ALA A 412 3.45 23.07 -16.34
CA ALA A 412 2.18 23.18 -17.06
C ALA A 412 1.26 21.98 -16.79
N ARG A 413 1.81 20.76 -16.78
CA ARG A 413 1.08 19.53 -16.41
C ARG A 413 0.58 19.58 -14.97
N ALA A 414 1.39 20.01 -14.02
CA ALA A 414 0.97 20.17 -12.63
C ALA A 414 -0.17 21.19 -12.49
N VAL A 415 -0.10 22.36 -13.14
CA VAL A 415 -1.19 23.36 -13.11
C VAL A 415 -2.50 22.73 -13.60
N ALA A 416 -2.46 21.92 -14.66
CA ALA A 416 -3.64 21.27 -15.22
C ALA A 416 -4.30 20.25 -14.27
N CYS A 417 -3.59 19.77 -13.25
CA CYS A 417 -4.15 18.87 -12.24
C CYS A 417 -4.95 19.60 -11.15
N PHE A 418 -4.99 20.93 -11.12
CA PHE A 418 -5.74 21.69 -10.10
C PHE A 418 -6.90 22.46 -10.73
N SER A 419 -8.12 22.14 -10.29
CA SER A 419 -9.33 22.86 -10.71
C SER A 419 -9.74 23.85 -9.63
N ILE A 420 -9.68 25.14 -9.96
CA ILE A 420 -10.16 26.23 -9.10
C ILE A 420 -11.57 26.60 -9.57
N GLU A 421 -12.49 26.87 -8.64
CA GLU A 421 -13.87 27.31 -8.91
C GLU A 421 -14.33 28.40 -7.94
N ASP A 422 -15.37 29.15 -8.30
CA ASP A 422 -15.90 30.26 -7.47
C ASP A 422 -16.98 29.77 -6.50
N ARG A 423 -17.35 28.48 -6.56
CA ARG A 423 -18.33 27.86 -5.65
C ARG A 423 -17.68 27.35 -4.38
N GLU A 424 -18.50 27.20 -3.33
CA GLU A 424 -18.08 26.43 -2.17
C GLU A 424 -17.91 24.95 -2.52
N VAL A 425 -16.84 24.37 -1.97
CA VAL A 425 -16.54 22.95 -2.07
C VAL A 425 -16.24 22.47 -0.66
N ALA A 426 -17.04 21.53 -0.18
CA ALA A 426 -16.84 20.91 1.12
C ALA A 426 -15.59 20.00 1.05
N PRO A 427 -14.73 20.02 2.09
CA PRO A 427 -13.61 19.09 2.15
C PRO A 427 -14.14 17.65 2.21
N PRO A 428 -13.45 16.69 1.55
CA PRO A 428 -13.84 15.29 1.60
C PRO A 428 -13.67 14.72 3.01
N GLU A 429 -14.52 13.75 3.36
CA GLU A 429 -14.36 12.97 4.59
C GLU A 429 -13.16 12.04 4.45
N LEU A 430 -12.22 12.08 5.41
CA LEU A 430 -10.99 11.28 5.35
C LEU A 430 -11.24 9.77 5.46
N VAL A 431 -12.12 9.36 6.39
CA VAL A 431 -12.53 7.96 6.58
C VAL A 431 -14.00 7.85 6.22
N ILE A 432 -14.27 7.27 5.04
CA ILE A 432 -15.59 7.24 4.41
C ILE A 432 -16.49 6.14 5.03
N GLU A 433 -15.89 5.01 5.41
CA GLU A 433 -16.60 3.87 5.96
C GLU A 433 -15.64 2.98 6.77
N ASN A 434 -16.15 2.33 7.82
CA ASN A 434 -15.41 1.42 8.68
C ASN A 434 -16.05 0.02 8.66
N PHE A 435 -15.23 -0.99 8.40
CA PHE A 435 -15.57 -2.42 8.39
C PHE A 435 -14.73 -3.13 9.44
N GLY A 436 -15.00 -2.89 10.71
CA GLY A 436 -14.35 -3.56 11.84
C GLY A 436 -15.37 -4.26 12.70
#